data_AF-A0A645HBT5-F1
#
_entry.id   AF-A0A645HBT5-F1
#
_cell.length_a   1.000
_cell.length_b   1.000
_cell.length_c   1.000
_cell.angle_alpha   90.00
_cell.angle_beta   90.00
_cell.angle_gamma   90.00
#
_symmetry.space_group_name_H-M   'P 1'
#
loop_
_entity.id
_entity.type
_entity.pdbx_description
1 polymer ?
#
loop_
_entity_poly.entity_id
_entity_poly.type
_entity_poly.pdbx_seq_one_letter_code
_entity_poly.pdbx_strand_id
1 'polypeptide(L)'
;MILAVVLFQPEIRRALEHIGRGNIFSKEFIGSLMSESKVLVNELHQAITSMAKRRIGALIVIERRTGLGDIIVTGTRIDGRISAPLVENIFEPNTPLHDGAMIIRDGSIIAAACFLPLAEDIAVARELGTRHRAALGISSVSDSITIVVSEETGVISVARDGKLIRYIDSKALRDLLESIFVQERDTGTFTLFKRRPKDER
;
A
#
# COMPACT_ATOMS: atom_id res chain seq x y z
N MET A 1 18.64 36.21 39.61
CA MET A 1 17.78 35.34 38.78
C MET A 1 17.53 35.95 37.38
N ILE A 2 18.58 36.46 36.72
CA ILE A 2 18.52 36.98 35.33
C ILE A 2 19.63 36.31 34.45
N LEU A 3 20.54 35.55 35.07
CA LEU A 3 21.69 34.95 34.39
C LEU A 3 21.35 33.70 33.54
N ALA A 4 20.19 33.07 33.75
CA ALA A 4 19.79 31.86 33.02
C ALA A 4 19.16 32.15 31.64
N VAL A 5 18.76 33.40 31.36
CA VAL A 5 18.06 33.76 30.11
C VAL A 5 19.03 34.24 29.01
N VAL A 6 20.27 34.61 29.38
CA VAL A 6 21.24 35.25 28.46
C VAL A 6 22.19 34.23 27.79
N LEU A 7 22.34 33.03 28.36
CA LEU A 7 23.34 32.04 27.93
C LEU A 7 22.92 31.15 26.75
N PHE A 8 21.74 31.42 26.15
CA PHE A 8 21.20 30.63 25.04
C PHE A 8 20.74 31.48 23.84
N GLN A 9 21.05 32.78 23.81
CA GLN A 9 20.58 33.64 22.71
C GLN A 9 21.16 33.28 21.33
N PRO A 10 22.42 32.83 21.18
CA PRO A 10 22.93 32.36 19.88
C PRO A 10 22.36 30.99 19.48
N GLU A 11 22.25 30.05 20.41
CA GLU A 11 21.83 28.66 20.14
C GLU A 11 20.32 28.58 19.88
N ILE A 12 19.50 29.26 20.69
CA ILE A 12 18.05 29.34 20.47
C ILE A 12 17.75 30.15 19.21
N ARG A 13 18.53 31.20 18.90
CA ARG A 13 18.40 31.94 17.62
C ARG A 13 18.70 31.03 16.43
N ARG A 14 19.76 30.21 16.46
CA ARG A 14 20.10 29.26 15.39
C ARG A 14 19.07 28.13 15.23
N ALA A 15 18.52 27.64 16.34
CA ALA A 15 17.44 26.66 16.34
C ALA A 15 16.13 27.26 15.79
N LEU A 16 15.78 28.48 16.18
CA LEU A 16 14.63 29.23 15.65
C LEU A 16 14.82 29.65 14.18
N GLU A 17 16.04 29.91 13.73
CA GLU A 17 16.36 30.18 12.31
C GLU A 17 16.18 28.92 11.44
N HIS A 18 16.43 27.73 11.98
CA HIS A 18 16.12 26.46 11.30
C HIS A 18 14.62 26.13 11.33
N ILE A 19 13.94 26.42 12.43
CA ILE A 19 12.49 26.20 12.61
C ILE A 19 11.66 27.26 11.85
N GLY A 20 12.20 28.46 11.66
CA GLY A 20 11.57 29.59 10.96
C GLY A 20 11.57 29.49 9.44
N ARG A 21 12.30 28.53 8.85
CA ARG A 21 12.24 28.19 7.41
C ARG A 21 11.12 27.18 7.12
N GLY A 22 9.94 27.42 7.69
CA GLY A 22 8.75 26.56 7.66
C GLY A 22 8.08 26.33 6.29
N ASN A 23 8.83 26.43 5.18
CA ASN A 23 8.30 26.15 3.83
C ASN A 23 9.28 25.38 2.92
N ILE A 24 10.52 25.12 3.37
CA ILE A 24 11.54 24.41 2.59
C ILE A 24 11.67 22.96 3.07
N PHE A 25 11.72 22.76 4.40
CA PHE A 25 11.79 21.41 4.99
C PHE A 25 10.55 20.57 4.68
N SER A 26 9.37 21.20 4.57
CA SER A 26 8.14 20.53 4.13
C SER A 26 8.18 20.14 2.65
N LYS A 27 8.73 20.96 1.76
CA LYS A 27 8.79 20.66 0.32
C LYS A 27 9.81 19.59 -0.04
N GLU A 28 10.98 19.58 0.61
CA GLU A 28 11.99 18.53 0.40
C GLU A 28 11.55 17.20 1.02
N PHE A 29 10.96 17.23 2.21
CA PHE A 29 10.38 16.02 2.83
C PHE A 29 9.20 15.47 2.03
N ILE A 30 8.24 16.32 1.61
CA ILE A 30 7.12 15.92 0.75
C ILE A 30 7.63 15.44 -0.61
N GLY A 31 8.62 16.11 -1.20
CA GLY A 31 9.25 15.69 -2.47
C GLY A 31 9.92 14.31 -2.37
N SER A 32 10.64 14.06 -1.27
CA SER A 32 11.24 12.75 -0.97
C SER A 32 10.18 11.66 -0.80
N LEU A 33 9.06 11.98 -0.14
CA LEU A 33 7.99 11.05 0.18
C LEU A 33 7.10 10.72 -1.04
N MET A 34 6.87 11.71 -1.91
CA MET A 34 6.29 11.51 -3.24
C MET A 34 7.22 10.67 -4.12
N SER A 35 8.54 10.87 -4.03
CA SER A 35 9.51 10.05 -4.75
C SER A 35 9.46 8.59 -4.30
N GLU A 36 9.38 8.33 -2.99
CA GLU A 36 9.30 6.97 -2.45
C GLU A 36 8.00 6.26 -2.88
N SER A 37 6.87 6.98 -2.91
CA SER A 37 5.60 6.44 -3.40
C SER A 37 5.65 6.06 -4.87
N LYS A 38 6.29 6.89 -5.71
CA LYS A 38 6.48 6.59 -7.14
C LYS A 38 7.38 5.38 -7.35
N VAL A 39 8.45 5.24 -6.56
CA VAL A 39 9.33 4.07 -6.59
C VAL A 39 8.52 2.82 -6.27
N LEU A 40 7.76 2.81 -5.17
CA LEU A 40 6.91 1.68 -4.80
C LEU A 40 5.93 1.28 -5.92
N VAL A 41 5.23 2.26 -6.50
CA VAL A 41 4.31 2.02 -7.63
C VAL A 41 5.04 1.35 -8.79
N ASN A 42 6.25 1.83 -9.13
CA ASN A 42 7.06 1.24 -10.20
C ASN A 42 7.44 -0.21 -9.89
N GLU A 43 7.90 -0.50 -8.69
CA GLU A 43 8.32 -1.84 -8.26
C GLU A 43 7.14 -2.84 -8.31
N LEU A 44 5.97 -2.48 -7.79
CA LEU A 44 4.77 -3.34 -7.87
C LEU A 44 4.29 -3.51 -9.31
N HIS A 45 4.21 -2.41 -10.06
CA HIS A 45 3.77 -2.43 -11.45
C HIS A 45 4.66 -3.35 -12.29
N GLN A 46 5.98 -3.25 -12.12
CA GLN A 46 6.96 -4.11 -12.78
C GLN A 46 6.77 -5.58 -12.40
N ALA A 47 6.72 -5.91 -11.11
CA ALA A 47 6.57 -7.29 -10.65
C ALA A 47 5.27 -7.93 -11.13
N ILE A 48 4.14 -7.24 -10.96
CA ILE A 48 2.82 -7.76 -11.35
C ILE A 48 2.76 -7.97 -12.87
N THR A 49 3.27 -7.02 -13.66
CA THR A 49 3.30 -7.14 -15.13
C THR A 49 4.22 -8.28 -15.58
N SER A 50 5.37 -8.45 -14.91
CA SER A 50 6.33 -9.55 -15.16
C SER A 50 5.70 -10.91 -14.87
N MET A 51 5.08 -11.08 -13.70
CA MET A 51 4.36 -12.30 -13.31
C MET A 51 3.19 -12.60 -14.26
N ALA A 52 2.42 -11.59 -14.66
CA ALA A 52 1.33 -11.75 -15.64
C ALA A 52 1.83 -12.29 -16.98
N LYS A 53 2.94 -11.75 -17.51
CA LYS A 53 3.57 -12.24 -18.76
C LYS A 53 4.07 -13.68 -18.62
N ARG A 54 4.65 -14.02 -17.47
CA ARG A 54 5.16 -15.37 -17.15
C ARG A 54 4.07 -16.35 -16.70
N ARG A 55 2.83 -15.88 -16.52
CA ARG A 55 1.69 -16.63 -15.94
C ARG A 55 2.00 -17.22 -14.57
N ILE A 56 2.66 -16.42 -13.73
CA ILE A 56 2.90 -16.77 -12.33
C ILE A 56 1.73 -16.26 -11.50
N GLY A 57 1.13 -17.16 -10.74
CA GLY A 57 0.00 -16.85 -9.87
C GLY A 57 0.41 -15.95 -8.71
N ALA A 58 -0.30 -14.85 -8.52
CA ALA A 58 -0.04 -13.93 -7.42
C ALA A 58 -1.34 -13.49 -6.74
N LEU A 59 -1.25 -13.24 -5.43
CA LEU A 59 -2.35 -12.78 -4.60
C LEU A 59 -1.83 -11.75 -3.61
N ILE A 60 -2.06 -10.47 -3.90
CA ILE A 60 -1.48 -9.33 -3.18
C ILE A 60 -2.61 -8.55 -2.53
N VAL A 61 -2.65 -8.50 -1.21
CA VAL A 61 -3.66 -7.76 -0.44
C VAL A 61 -3.02 -6.48 0.09
N ILE A 62 -3.62 -5.34 -0.21
CA ILE A 62 -3.21 -4.04 0.32
C ILE A 62 -4.18 -3.68 1.43
N GLU A 63 -3.68 -3.66 2.66
CA GLU A 63 -4.41 -3.23 3.84
C GLU A 63 -4.75 -1.74 3.76
N ARG A 64 -5.96 -1.38 4.19
CA ARG A 64 -6.42 0.02 4.29
C ARG A 64 -6.80 0.34 5.73
N ARG A 65 -8.08 0.68 6.00
CA ARG A 65 -8.50 1.09 7.35
C ARG A 65 -8.82 -0.11 8.22
N THR A 66 -9.38 -1.16 7.65
CA THR A 66 -9.62 -2.41 8.37
C THR A 66 -8.30 -3.16 8.51
N GLY A 67 -7.80 -3.23 9.75
CA GLY A 67 -6.56 -3.95 10.04
C GLY A 67 -6.70 -5.46 9.78
N LEU A 68 -5.68 -6.06 9.16
CA LEU A 68 -5.68 -7.48 8.78
C LEU A 68 -4.81 -8.33 9.72
N GLY A 69 -4.78 -7.98 11.01
CA GLY A 69 -3.91 -8.63 12.01
C GLY A 69 -4.07 -10.14 12.08
N ASP A 70 -5.31 -10.62 12.13
CA ASP A 70 -5.62 -12.06 12.22
C ASP A 70 -5.14 -12.82 10.98
N ILE A 71 -5.20 -12.20 9.80
CA ILE A 71 -4.71 -12.77 8.55
C ILE A 71 -3.18 -12.82 8.53
N ILE A 72 -2.53 -11.74 8.95
CA ILE A 72 -1.06 -11.63 8.96
C ILE A 72 -0.42 -12.73 9.84
N VAL A 73 -1.04 -13.06 10.98
CA VAL A 73 -0.54 -14.08 11.91
C VAL A 73 -0.57 -15.49 11.30
N THR A 74 -1.40 -15.73 10.28
CA THR A 74 -1.47 -17.04 9.63
C THR A 74 -0.30 -17.34 8.69
N GLY A 75 0.42 -16.30 8.24
CA GLY A 75 1.49 -16.42 7.26
C GLY A 75 2.89 -16.30 7.86
N THR A 76 3.88 -16.20 6.98
CA THR A 76 5.27 -15.93 7.35
C THR A 76 5.53 -14.42 7.36
N ARG A 77 6.01 -13.90 8.49
CA ARG A 77 6.33 -12.49 8.64
C ARG A 77 7.61 -12.13 7.87
N ILE A 78 7.56 -11.00 7.15
CA ILE A 78 8.66 -10.54 6.27
C ILE A 78 9.19 -9.17 6.73
N ASP A 79 8.30 -8.22 7.04
CA ASP A 79 8.65 -6.82 7.37
C ASP A 79 9.65 -6.20 6.36
N GLY A 80 9.40 -6.41 5.06
CA GLY A 80 10.30 -6.07 3.96
C GLY A 80 9.88 -4.82 3.17
N ARG A 81 10.87 -4.07 2.67
CA ARG A 81 10.63 -3.02 1.66
C ARG A 81 10.19 -3.65 0.34
N ILE A 82 9.21 -3.03 -0.31
CA ILE A 82 8.74 -3.49 -1.63
C ILE A 82 9.84 -3.26 -2.67
N SER A 83 10.20 -4.34 -3.37
CA SER A 83 11.00 -4.32 -4.59
C SER A 83 10.49 -5.39 -5.54
N ALA A 84 10.61 -5.19 -6.84
CA ALA A 84 10.12 -6.13 -7.84
C ALA A 84 10.76 -7.53 -7.67
N PRO A 85 12.08 -7.66 -7.45
CA PRO A 85 12.70 -8.98 -7.24
C PRO A 85 12.18 -9.70 -5.98
N LEU A 86 11.86 -8.97 -4.91
CA LEU A 86 11.31 -9.59 -3.71
C LEU A 86 9.87 -10.08 -3.94
N VAL A 87 9.04 -9.25 -4.57
CA VAL A 87 7.65 -9.61 -4.90
C VAL A 87 7.61 -10.81 -5.85
N GLU A 88 8.45 -10.83 -6.89
CA GLU A 88 8.55 -11.96 -7.81
C GLU A 88 9.01 -13.24 -7.09
N ASN A 89 10.02 -13.16 -6.22
CA ASN A 89 10.49 -14.33 -5.46
C ASN A 89 9.45 -14.88 -4.48
N ILE A 90 8.63 -14.02 -3.86
CA ILE A 90 7.55 -14.46 -2.97
C ILE A 90 6.57 -15.37 -3.72
N PHE A 91 6.26 -15.08 -4.98
CA PHE A 91 5.32 -15.85 -5.79
C PHE A 91 5.99 -16.87 -6.72
N GLU A 92 7.30 -17.08 -6.62
CA GLU A 92 7.98 -18.07 -7.46
C GLU A 92 7.43 -19.48 -7.14
N PRO A 93 6.95 -20.23 -8.16
CA PRO A 93 6.32 -21.53 -7.94
C PRO A 93 7.21 -22.51 -7.19
N ASN A 94 6.59 -23.41 -6.41
CA ASN A 94 7.27 -24.45 -5.63
C ASN A 94 8.18 -23.93 -4.49
N THR A 95 7.96 -22.70 -4.02
CA THR A 95 8.64 -22.15 -2.84
C THR A 95 7.71 -22.13 -1.62
N PRO A 96 8.19 -22.07 -0.38
CA PRO A 96 7.29 -22.00 0.77
C PRO A 96 6.37 -20.76 0.83
N LEU A 97 6.74 -19.66 0.17
CA LEU A 97 6.04 -18.37 0.29
C LEU A 97 4.94 -18.14 -0.76
N HIS A 98 4.94 -18.89 -1.87
CA HIS A 98 4.04 -18.63 -3.01
C HIS A 98 2.60 -19.10 -2.80
N ASP A 99 2.36 -19.96 -1.81
CA ASP A 99 1.04 -20.50 -1.52
C ASP A 99 0.34 -19.64 -0.47
N GLY A 100 -0.56 -18.77 -0.95
CA GLY A 100 -1.31 -17.84 -0.12
C GLY A 100 -1.11 -16.39 -0.55
N ALA A 101 -1.53 -15.47 0.32
CA ALA A 101 -1.51 -14.04 0.06
C ALA A 101 -0.26 -13.36 0.62
N MET A 102 0.22 -12.35 -0.11
CA MET A 102 1.16 -11.35 0.39
C MET A 102 0.37 -10.14 0.90
N ILE A 103 0.63 -9.70 2.13
CA ILE A 103 -0.03 -8.55 2.76
C ILE A 103 0.90 -7.34 2.74
N ILE A 104 0.43 -6.24 2.18
CA ILE A 104 1.09 -4.94 2.18
C ILE A 104 0.36 -4.00 3.14
N ARG A 105 1.11 -3.32 4.00
CA ARG A 105 0.63 -2.25 4.89
C ARG A 105 1.61 -1.09 4.85
N ASP A 106 1.10 0.13 4.75
CA ASP A 106 1.91 1.37 4.78
C ASP A 106 3.11 1.35 3.81
N GLY A 107 2.93 0.70 2.65
CA GLY A 107 3.96 0.56 1.62
C GLY A 107 5.10 -0.42 1.93
N SER A 108 4.91 -1.31 2.89
CA SER A 108 5.84 -2.42 3.22
C SER A 108 5.14 -3.77 3.16
N ILE A 109 5.88 -4.82 2.85
CA ILE A 109 5.41 -6.22 2.87
C ILE A 109 5.47 -6.70 4.32
N ILE A 110 4.32 -6.96 4.94
CA ILE A 110 4.26 -7.39 6.33
C ILE A 110 4.43 -8.91 6.43
N ALA A 111 3.72 -9.66 5.58
CA ALA A 111 3.75 -11.12 5.58
C ALA A 111 3.44 -11.68 4.18
N ALA A 112 3.83 -12.93 3.95
CA ALA A 112 3.44 -13.74 2.78
C ALA A 112 2.92 -15.11 3.22
N ALA A 113 2.45 -15.92 2.26
CA ALA A 113 1.79 -17.20 2.53
C ALA A 113 0.63 -17.08 3.55
N CYS A 114 -0.09 -15.96 3.56
CA CYS A 114 -1.22 -15.75 4.46
C CYS A 114 -2.47 -16.46 3.93
N PHE A 115 -3.21 -17.12 4.82
CA PHE A 115 -4.49 -17.75 4.48
C PHE A 115 -5.62 -16.72 4.50
N LEU A 116 -6.40 -16.67 3.42
CA LEU A 116 -7.54 -15.77 3.30
C LEU A 116 -8.86 -16.55 3.36
N PRO A 117 -9.95 -15.92 3.85
CA PRO A 117 -11.28 -16.48 3.70
C PRO A 117 -11.65 -16.59 2.21
N LEU A 118 -12.32 -17.67 1.84
CA LEU A 118 -12.84 -17.85 0.49
C LEU A 118 -14.28 -17.37 0.41
N ALA A 119 -14.65 -16.71 -0.69
CA ALA A 119 -16.05 -16.42 -0.96
C ALA A 119 -16.86 -17.71 -1.18
N GLU A 120 -18.01 -17.82 -0.52
CA GLU A 120 -18.89 -18.99 -0.56
C GLU A 120 -19.95 -18.93 -1.67
N ASP A 121 -20.14 -17.78 -2.32
CA ASP A 121 -21.18 -17.62 -3.34
C ASP A 121 -20.89 -18.46 -4.59
N ILE A 122 -21.71 -19.51 -4.75
CA ILE A 122 -21.61 -20.55 -5.77
C ILE A 122 -21.75 -19.96 -7.17
N ALA A 123 -22.50 -18.87 -7.36
CA ALA A 123 -22.75 -18.28 -8.68
C ALA A 123 -21.48 -17.61 -9.25
N VAL A 124 -20.67 -17.02 -8.39
CA VAL A 124 -19.39 -16.38 -8.76
C VAL A 124 -18.26 -17.41 -8.81
N ALA A 125 -18.38 -18.54 -8.10
CA ALA A 125 -17.33 -19.52 -7.89
C ALA A 125 -17.08 -20.52 -9.05
N ARG A 126 -18.01 -20.71 -10.01
CA ARG A 126 -17.88 -21.80 -11.00
C ARG A 126 -16.76 -21.58 -12.03
N GLU A 127 -16.33 -20.34 -12.25
CA GLU A 127 -15.27 -19.99 -13.21
C GLU A 127 -14.01 -19.39 -12.56
N LEU A 128 -13.95 -19.34 -11.22
CA LEU A 128 -12.89 -18.68 -10.48
C LEU A 128 -12.01 -19.68 -9.73
N GLY A 129 -10.70 -19.61 -9.99
CA GLY A 129 -9.70 -20.34 -9.21
C GLY A 129 -9.65 -19.90 -7.73
N THR A 130 -8.94 -20.67 -6.91
CA THR A 130 -8.84 -20.47 -5.45
C THR A 130 -8.37 -19.06 -5.06
N ARG A 131 -7.34 -18.51 -5.73
CA ARG A 131 -6.85 -17.14 -5.49
C ARG A 131 -7.90 -16.06 -5.77
N HIS A 132 -8.74 -16.24 -6.79
CA HIS A 132 -9.82 -15.30 -7.09
C HIS A 132 -10.91 -15.34 -6.03
N ARG A 133 -11.28 -16.54 -5.56
CA ARG A 133 -12.24 -16.70 -4.45
C ARG A 133 -11.71 -16.13 -3.14
N ALA A 134 -10.41 -16.29 -2.88
CA ALA A 134 -9.72 -15.70 -1.73
C ALA A 134 -9.74 -14.18 -1.79
N ALA A 135 -9.42 -13.59 -2.95
CA ALA A 135 -9.49 -12.15 -3.17
C ALA A 135 -10.92 -11.60 -2.97
N LEU A 136 -11.93 -12.31 -3.46
CA LEU A 136 -13.32 -11.93 -3.27
C LEU A 136 -13.73 -12.04 -1.79
N GLY A 137 -13.31 -13.10 -1.10
CA GLY A 137 -13.62 -13.33 0.30
C GLY A 137 -12.99 -12.29 1.23
N ILE A 138 -11.72 -11.94 1.04
CA ILE A 138 -11.09 -10.90 1.88
C ILE A 138 -11.68 -9.51 1.60
N SER A 139 -12.00 -9.20 0.34
CA SER A 139 -12.57 -7.89 -0.04
C SER A 139 -14.04 -7.72 0.34
N SER A 140 -14.75 -8.78 0.72
CA SER A 140 -16.13 -8.68 1.22
C SER A 140 -16.19 -8.40 2.72
N VAL A 141 -15.15 -8.75 3.47
CA VAL A 141 -15.08 -8.57 4.94
C VAL A 141 -14.15 -7.42 5.37
N SER A 142 -13.48 -6.76 4.42
CA SER A 142 -12.57 -5.63 4.68
C SER A 142 -12.60 -4.62 3.55
N ASP A 143 -12.10 -3.40 3.80
CA ASP A 143 -11.93 -2.37 2.77
C ASP A 143 -10.60 -2.52 2.00
N SER A 144 -9.96 -3.69 2.09
CA SER A 144 -8.72 -3.99 1.39
C SER A 144 -8.90 -4.01 -0.13
N ILE A 145 -7.81 -3.70 -0.83
CA ILE A 145 -7.72 -3.86 -2.27
C ILE A 145 -6.84 -5.06 -2.55
N THR A 146 -7.37 -6.06 -3.24
CA THR A 146 -6.63 -7.29 -3.54
C THR A 146 -6.35 -7.41 -5.03
N ILE A 147 -5.10 -7.57 -5.42
CA ILE A 147 -4.67 -7.79 -6.81
C ILE A 147 -4.40 -9.28 -7.00
N VAL A 148 -4.91 -9.85 -8.08
CA VAL A 148 -4.73 -11.25 -8.45
C VAL A 148 -4.09 -11.33 -9.82
N VAL A 149 -3.08 -12.18 -9.96
CA VAL A 149 -2.57 -12.63 -11.26
C VAL A 149 -2.96 -14.09 -11.43
N SER A 150 -3.66 -14.40 -12.53
CA SER A 150 -4.04 -15.77 -12.86
C SER A 150 -2.83 -16.59 -13.32
N GLU A 151 -2.59 -17.74 -12.70
CA GLU A 151 -1.54 -18.68 -13.15
C GLU A 151 -1.90 -19.41 -14.45
N GLU A 152 -3.20 -19.50 -14.78
CA GLU A 152 -3.66 -20.17 -16.00
C GLU A 152 -3.54 -19.24 -17.23
N THR A 153 -3.93 -17.98 -17.05
CA THR A 153 -4.15 -17.03 -18.15
C THR A 153 -3.23 -15.82 -18.12
N GLY A 154 -2.55 -15.54 -17.00
CA GLY A 154 -1.81 -14.29 -16.79
C GLY A 154 -2.69 -13.05 -16.62
N VAL A 155 -4.02 -13.20 -16.64
CA VAL A 155 -4.96 -12.08 -16.49
C VAL A 155 -4.82 -11.48 -15.10
N ILE A 156 -4.69 -10.16 -15.06
CA ILE A 156 -4.69 -9.37 -13.83
C ILE A 156 -6.13 -9.01 -13.48
N SER A 157 -6.50 -9.25 -12.23
CA SER A 157 -7.80 -8.91 -11.66
C SER A 157 -7.64 -8.16 -10.35
N VAL A 158 -8.64 -7.38 -9.98
CA VAL A 158 -8.67 -6.62 -8.72
C VAL A 158 -9.98 -6.90 -8.01
N ALA A 159 -9.90 -7.26 -6.75
CA ALA A 159 -11.05 -7.42 -5.87
C ALA A 159 -11.11 -6.26 -4.86
N ARG A 160 -12.29 -5.66 -4.73
CA ARG A 160 -12.58 -4.56 -3.81
C ARG A 160 -14.08 -4.50 -3.53
N ASP A 161 -14.45 -4.25 -2.28
CA ASP A 161 -15.86 -4.09 -1.86
C ASP A 161 -16.73 -5.28 -2.29
N GLY A 162 -16.19 -6.50 -2.15
CA GLY A 162 -16.85 -7.76 -2.55
C GLY A 162 -17.10 -7.91 -4.05
N LYS A 163 -16.43 -7.14 -4.90
CA LYS A 163 -16.54 -7.20 -6.37
C LYS A 163 -15.19 -7.53 -6.99
N LEU A 164 -15.20 -8.31 -8.07
CA LEU A 164 -14.02 -8.65 -8.85
C LEU A 164 -14.06 -7.97 -10.22
N ILE A 165 -13.04 -7.19 -10.54
CA ILE A 165 -12.83 -6.57 -11.85
C ILE A 165 -11.70 -7.32 -12.53
N ARG A 166 -11.96 -7.91 -13.70
CA ARG A 166 -11.01 -8.73 -14.47
C ARG A 166 -10.44 -7.94 -15.64
N TYR A 167 -9.36 -8.45 -16.23
CA TYR A 167 -8.72 -7.87 -17.43
C TYR A 167 -8.20 -6.44 -17.20
N ILE A 168 -7.57 -6.23 -16.04
CA ILE A 168 -6.87 -4.99 -15.75
C ILE A 168 -5.63 -4.91 -16.63
N ASP A 169 -5.58 -3.91 -17.51
CA ASP A 169 -4.41 -3.68 -18.34
C ASP A 169 -3.28 -2.99 -17.57
N SER A 170 -2.10 -2.90 -18.19
CA SER A 170 -0.91 -2.34 -17.54
C SER A 170 -1.08 -0.86 -17.15
N LYS A 171 -1.87 -0.09 -17.90
CA LYS A 171 -2.11 1.32 -17.60
C LYS A 171 -3.08 1.45 -16.42
N ALA A 172 -4.20 0.74 -16.47
CA ALA A 172 -5.19 0.70 -15.40
C ALA A 172 -4.59 0.19 -14.08
N LEU A 173 -3.67 -0.79 -14.13
CA LEU A 173 -2.92 -1.23 -12.97
C LEU A 173 -2.06 -0.09 -12.37
N ARG A 174 -1.35 0.66 -13.21
CA ARG A 174 -0.55 1.80 -12.75
C ARG A 174 -1.42 2.88 -12.12
N ASP A 175 -2.50 3.26 -12.80
CA ASP A 175 -3.44 4.28 -12.31
C ASP A 175 -4.05 3.85 -10.95
N LEU A 176 -4.38 2.56 -10.80
CA LEU A 176 -4.84 1.98 -9.53
C LEU A 176 -3.77 2.11 -8.44
N LEU A 177 -2.54 1.65 -8.68
CA LEU A 177 -1.45 1.71 -7.70
C LEU A 177 -1.14 3.17 -7.29
N GLU A 178 -1.15 4.10 -8.24
CA GLU A 178 -0.97 5.53 -7.96
C GLU A 178 -2.11 6.08 -7.09
N SER A 179 -3.36 5.69 -7.35
CA SER A 179 -4.50 6.10 -6.52
C SER A 179 -4.41 5.58 -5.07
N ILE A 180 -3.77 4.43 -4.86
CA ILE A 180 -3.57 3.84 -3.54
C ILE A 180 -2.42 4.55 -2.82
N PHE A 181 -1.23 4.62 -3.43
CA PHE A 181 -0.03 5.00 -2.70
C PHE A 181 0.33 6.50 -2.77
N VAL A 182 -0.17 7.23 -3.77
CA VAL A 182 0.13 8.66 -3.97
C VAL A 182 -1.01 9.53 -3.43
N GLN A 183 -2.27 9.23 -3.76
CA GLN A 183 -3.40 10.08 -3.36
C GLN A 183 -3.80 9.96 -1.88
N GLU A 184 -3.59 8.81 -1.23
CA GLU A 184 -3.84 8.67 0.21
C GLU A 184 -2.96 9.59 1.07
N ARG A 185 -1.82 10.06 0.55
CA ARG A 185 -0.90 10.91 1.33
C ARG A 185 -1.20 12.40 1.23
N ASP A 186 -1.88 12.85 0.17
CA ASP A 186 -2.23 14.27 0.00
C ASP A 186 -3.38 14.72 0.94
N THR A 187 -4.17 13.79 1.47
CA THR A 187 -5.28 14.11 2.39
C THR A 187 -4.84 14.41 3.82
N GLY A 188 -3.57 14.15 4.19
CA GLY A 188 -3.03 14.40 5.53
C GLY A 188 -2.57 15.84 5.82
N THR A 189 -2.47 16.72 4.82
CA THR A 189 -1.77 18.01 4.98
C THR A 189 -2.70 19.24 5.07
N PHE A 190 -4.03 19.09 4.86
CA PHE A 190 -4.92 20.25 4.68
C PHE A 190 -5.82 20.64 5.86
N THR A 191 -5.75 19.99 7.03
CA THR A 191 -6.68 20.28 8.14
C THR A 191 -6.17 21.26 9.22
N LEU A 192 -4.96 21.82 9.13
CA LEU A 192 -4.42 22.66 10.22
C LEU A 192 -4.54 24.19 10.06
N PHE A 193 -5.07 24.73 8.94
CA PHE A 193 -5.07 26.18 8.69
C PHE A 193 -6.44 26.78 8.35
N LYS A 194 -7.48 26.45 9.15
CA LYS A 194 -8.71 27.26 9.13
C LYS A 194 -9.32 27.46 10.51
N ARG A 195 -8.63 28.24 11.34
CA ARG A 195 -9.27 29.06 12.38
C ARG A 195 -8.70 30.46 12.37
N ARG A 196 -9.50 31.41 11.88
CA ARG A 196 -9.55 32.77 12.44
C ARG A 196 -11.03 33.18 12.58
N PRO A 197 -11.40 33.81 13.71
CA PRO A 197 -12.75 34.26 13.96
C PRO A 197 -13.04 35.52 13.12
N LYS A 198 -14.29 35.70 12.70
CA LYS A 198 -14.73 36.95 12.09
C LYS A 198 -15.39 37.79 13.18
N ASP A 199 -14.71 38.88 13.51
CA ASP A 199 -15.14 39.92 14.45
C ASP A 199 -16.56 40.43 14.16
N GLU A 200 -17.28 40.68 15.25
CA GLU A 200 -18.50 41.47 15.36
C GLU A 200 -18.24 42.91 14.91
N ARG A 201 -19.08 43.43 14.01
CA ARG A 201 -19.59 44.81 13.99
C ARG A 201 -20.93 44.86 13.29
#